data_AF-A0A7S3AY47-F1
#
_entry.id   AF-A0A7S3AY47-F1
#
_cell.length_a   1.000
_cell.length_b   1.000
_cell.length_c   1.000
_cell.angle_alpha   90.00
_cell.angle_beta   90.00
_cell.angle_gamma   90.00
#
_symmetry.space_group_name_H-M   'P 1'
#
loop_
_entity.id
_entity.type
_entity.pdbx_description
1 polymer ?
#
loop_
_entity_poly.entity_id
_entity_poly.type
_entity_poly.pdbx_seq_one_letter_code
_entity_poly.pdbx_strand_id
1 'polypeptide(L)'
;DGEASISLSRVLTHRVDIGSVSVWPPVPLLKLLNAHGPPEGDARCTDVLLRQLVATASAGGPAGREAHSRLQREKAPLLSLLRRLGSTPPVLPLVDCLPPLSPREYSISNSPLADGNKIHL
;
A
#
# COMPACT_ATOMS: atom_id res chain seq x y z
N ASP A 1 -30.03 -8.19 -10.32
CA ASP A 1 -29.72 -8.80 -9.01
C ASP A 1 -28.86 -7.87 -8.18
N GLY A 2 -29.27 -7.63 -6.94
CA GLY A 2 -28.82 -6.51 -6.10
C GLY A 2 -27.34 -6.52 -5.75
N GLU A 3 -26.64 -5.48 -6.18
CA GLU A 3 -25.28 -5.17 -5.77
C GLU A 3 -25.31 -4.78 -4.28
N ALA A 4 -25.04 -5.75 -3.41
CA ALA A 4 -24.89 -5.48 -1.98
C ALA A 4 -23.74 -4.49 -1.81
N SER A 5 -24.04 -3.26 -1.39
CA SER A 5 -23.04 -2.24 -1.05
C SER A 5 -22.04 -2.85 -0.06
N ILE A 6 -20.80 -3.07 -0.52
CA ILE A 6 -19.74 -3.66 0.28
C ILE A 6 -19.27 -2.60 1.27
N SER A 7 -19.27 -2.93 2.57
CA SER A 7 -18.78 -2.00 3.59
C SER A 7 -17.28 -1.73 3.41
N LEU A 8 -16.86 -0.50 3.69
CA LEU A 8 -15.45 -0.10 3.64
C LEU A 8 -14.54 -0.99 4.50
N SER A 9 -15.01 -1.37 5.70
CA SER A 9 -14.28 -2.29 6.57
C SER A 9 -13.97 -3.60 5.87
N ARG A 10 -14.95 -4.17 5.16
CA ARG A 10 -14.79 -5.41 4.40
C ARG A 10 -13.80 -5.26 3.26
N VAL A 11 -13.79 -4.10 2.58
CA VAL A 11 -12.81 -3.82 1.52
C VAL A 11 -11.39 -3.78 2.08
N LEU A 12 -11.16 -3.00 3.14
CA LEU A 12 -9.84 -2.83 3.76
C LEU A 12 -9.30 -4.12 4.39
N THR A 13 -10.17 -5.04 4.82
CA THR A 13 -9.75 -6.31 5.42
C THR A 13 -9.53 -7.42 4.39
N HIS A 14 -10.31 -7.47 3.32
CA HIS A 14 -10.36 -8.67 2.45
C HIS A 14 -10.09 -8.41 0.96
N ARG A 15 -10.00 -7.17 0.51
CA ARG A 15 -9.92 -6.86 -0.93
C ARG A 15 -8.65 -6.13 -1.34
N VAL A 16 -8.08 -5.32 -0.47
CA VAL A 16 -6.89 -4.51 -0.77
C VAL A 16 -5.70 -4.88 0.10
N ASP A 17 -4.51 -4.69 -0.44
CA ASP A 17 -3.25 -4.86 0.26
C ASP A 17 -2.74 -3.50 0.80
N ILE A 18 -2.23 -3.50 2.02
CA ILE A 18 -1.78 -2.30 2.74
C ILE A 18 -0.27 -2.29 3.05
N GLY A 19 0.52 -3.16 2.40
CA GLY A 19 1.98 -3.17 2.53
C GLY A 19 2.71 -4.50 2.28
N SER A 20 2.03 -5.56 1.84
CA SER A 20 2.61 -6.89 1.71
C SER A 20 3.12 -7.22 0.30
N VAL A 21 2.63 -6.54 -0.74
CA VAL A 21 3.06 -6.76 -2.14
C VAL A 21 4.54 -6.46 -2.40
N SER A 22 5.09 -7.07 -3.45
CA SER A 22 6.50 -6.92 -3.86
C SER A 22 6.85 -5.51 -4.32
N VAL A 23 5.90 -4.79 -4.94
CA VAL A 23 6.06 -3.41 -5.41
C VAL A 23 5.24 -2.49 -4.52
N TRP A 24 5.86 -2.04 -3.43
CA TRP A 24 5.22 -1.17 -2.44
C TRP A 24 6.14 -0.01 -2.06
N PRO A 25 5.66 1.24 -1.94
CA PRO A 25 4.30 1.71 -2.23
C PRO A 25 4.05 1.92 -3.74
N PRO A 26 2.84 1.69 -4.27
CA PRO A 26 2.53 1.92 -5.68
C PRO A 26 2.52 3.42 -6.04
N VAL A 27 2.92 3.77 -7.27
CA VAL A 27 3.01 5.18 -7.72
C VAL A 27 1.68 5.95 -7.62
N PRO A 28 0.51 5.38 -7.97
CA PRO A 28 -0.78 6.07 -7.78
C PRO A 28 -1.01 6.49 -6.32
N LEU A 29 -0.68 5.62 -5.36
CA LEU A 29 -0.74 5.95 -3.94
C LEU A 29 0.19 7.13 -3.60
N LEU A 30 1.44 7.11 -4.10
CA LEU A 30 2.37 8.22 -3.85
C LEU A 30 1.87 9.56 -4.40
N LYS A 31 1.25 9.55 -5.59
CA LYS A 31 0.62 10.74 -6.18
C LYS A 31 -0.52 11.26 -5.32
N LEU A 32 -1.39 10.38 -4.85
CA LEU A 32 -2.50 10.73 -3.96
C LEU A 32 -1.99 11.31 -2.63
N LEU A 33 -1.01 10.65 -2.00
CA LEU A 33 -0.43 11.08 -0.74
C LEU A 33 0.24 12.46 -0.85
N ASN A 34 0.93 12.72 -1.96
CA ASN A 34 1.55 14.02 -2.24
C ASN A 34 0.49 15.11 -2.44
N ALA A 35 -0.57 14.82 -3.20
CA ALA A 35 -1.65 15.77 -3.47
C ALA A 35 -2.45 16.16 -2.23
N HIS A 36 -2.59 15.24 -1.25
CA HIS A 36 -3.31 15.45 0.01
C HIS A 36 -2.38 15.63 1.22
N GLY A 37 -1.11 15.92 0.97
CA GLY A 37 -0.15 16.28 2.01
C GLY A 37 -0.42 17.70 2.54
N PRO A 38 -0.12 17.97 3.82
CA PRO A 38 -0.24 19.31 4.41
C PRO A 38 0.71 20.31 3.72
N PRO A 39 0.57 21.64 3.80
CA PRO A 39 1.52 22.56 3.18
C PRO A 39 2.97 22.37 3.69
N GLU A 40 3.97 22.86 2.94
CA GLU A 40 5.37 22.83 3.40
C GLU A 40 5.52 23.56 4.73
N GLY A 41 6.27 22.96 5.67
CA GLY A 41 6.47 23.51 7.02
C GLY A 41 5.35 23.23 8.03
N ASP A 42 4.32 22.47 7.65
CA ASP A 42 3.26 22.05 8.58
C ASP A 42 3.76 21.01 9.59
N ALA A 43 3.48 21.23 10.88
CA ALA A 43 3.88 20.36 11.98
C ALA A 43 3.32 18.92 11.88
N ARG A 44 2.26 18.69 11.09
CA ARG A 44 1.72 17.35 10.82
C ARG A 44 2.66 16.50 9.96
N CYS A 45 3.51 17.12 9.15
CA CYS A 45 4.52 16.43 8.37
C CYS A 45 5.79 16.26 9.24
N THR A 46 5.91 15.11 9.89
CA THR A 46 7.05 14.84 10.77
C THR A 46 8.32 14.48 9.99
N ASP A 47 8.21 14.14 8.71
CA ASP A 47 9.32 13.66 7.88
C ASP A 47 9.42 14.42 6.55
N VAL A 48 10.20 15.52 6.56
CA VAL A 48 10.41 16.40 5.42
C VAL A 48 11.18 15.70 4.29
N LEU A 49 12.14 14.83 4.62
CA LEU A 49 12.93 14.11 3.63
C LEU A 49 12.08 13.08 2.89
N LEU A 50 11.24 12.33 3.62
CA LEU A 50 10.27 11.43 3.02
C LEU A 50 9.34 12.20 2.08
N ARG A 51 8.88 13.38 2.48
CA ARG A 51 8.00 14.19 1.65
C ARG A 51 8.64 14.60 0.32
N GLN A 52 9.88 15.07 0.34
CA GLN A 52 10.62 15.40 -0.89
C GLN A 52 10.82 14.17 -1.78
N LEU A 53 11.10 13.01 -1.16
CA LEU A 53 11.25 11.75 -1.87
C LEU A 53 9.94 11.31 -2.54
N VAL A 54 8.82 11.42 -1.84
CA VAL A 54 7.47 11.14 -2.37
C VAL A 54 7.10 12.10 -3.49
N ALA A 55 7.38 13.40 -3.34
CA ALA A 55 7.15 14.38 -4.40
C ALA A 55 7.96 14.03 -5.67
N THR A 56 9.24 13.70 -5.52
CA THR A 56 10.13 13.29 -6.62
C THR A 56 9.64 12.01 -7.29
N ALA A 57 9.27 10.99 -6.51
CA ALA A 57 8.73 9.74 -7.03
C ALA A 57 7.40 9.94 -7.76
N SER A 58 6.54 10.84 -7.27
CA SER A 58 5.23 11.14 -7.85
C SER A 58 5.31 11.88 -9.20
N ALA A 59 6.35 12.70 -9.39
CA ALA A 59 6.58 13.47 -10.62
C ALA A 59 7.05 12.59 -11.80
N GLY A 60 7.67 11.45 -11.52
CA GLY A 60 8.15 10.50 -12.53
C GLY A 60 9.54 10.83 -13.11
N GLY A 61 9.84 10.28 -14.28
CA GLY A 61 11.14 10.41 -14.94
C GLY A 61 12.27 9.56 -14.34
N PRO A 62 13.53 9.77 -14.73
CA PRO A 62 14.68 9.00 -14.22
C PRO A 62 14.89 9.20 -12.72
N ALA A 63 14.85 10.44 -12.23
CA ALA A 63 14.98 10.75 -10.81
C ALA A 63 13.80 10.20 -9.98
N GLY A 64 12.57 10.27 -10.52
CA GLY A 64 11.39 9.69 -9.87
C GLY A 64 11.46 8.17 -9.75
N ARG A 65 12.00 7.46 -10.75
CA ARG A 65 12.21 6.01 -10.69
C ARG A 65 13.21 5.62 -9.60
N GLU A 66 14.31 6.35 -9.48
CA GLU A 66 15.30 6.15 -8.41
C GLU A 66 14.71 6.44 -7.03
N ALA A 67 13.95 7.54 -6.89
CA ALA A 67 13.24 7.86 -5.66
C ALA A 67 12.21 6.78 -5.27
N HIS A 68 11.47 6.25 -6.25
CA HIS A 68 10.52 5.16 -6.04
C HIS A 68 11.21 3.87 -5.61
N SER A 69 12.34 3.52 -6.22
CA SER A 69 13.18 2.37 -5.81
C SER A 69 13.68 2.52 -4.37
N ARG A 70 14.06 3.73 -3.94
CA ARG A 70 14.43 4.00 -2.53
C ARG A 70 13.26 3.76 -1.58
N LEU A 71 12.07 4.27 -1.91
CA LEU A 71 10.84 4.04 -1.13
C LEU A 71 10.48 2.55 -1.06
N GLN A 72 10.72 1.80 -2.14
CA GLN A 72 10.48 0.36 -2.18
C GLN A 72 11.39 -0.45 -1.27
N ARG A 73 12.65 -0.01 -1.10
CA ARG A 73 13.58 -0.64 -0.16
C ARG A 73 13.19 -0.42 1.29
N GLU A 74 12.65 0.76 1.61
CA GLU A 74 12.13 1.05 2.95
C GLU A 74 10.83 0.29 3.26
N LYS A 75 9.97 0.14 2.24
CA LYS A 75 8.72 -0.61 2.28
C LYS A 75 7.82 -0.26 3.48
N ALA A 76 7.77 1.03 3.84
CA ALA A 76 7.01 1.51 5.00
C ALA A 76 5.51 1.21 4.85
N PRO A 77 4.83 0.66 5.88
CA PRO A 77 3.38 0.40 5.84
C PRO A 77 2.55 1.65 5.57
N LEU A 78 1.35 1.48 5.00
CA LEU A 78 0.47 2.60 4.63
C LEU A 78 0.22 3.60 5.79
N LEU A 79 -0.08 3.08 6.98
CA LEU A 79 -0.34 3.91 8.16
C LEU A 79 0.88 4.75 8.56
N SER A 80 2.08 4.19 8.43
CA SER A 80 3.33 4.90 8.72
C SER A 80 3.58 6.02 7.71
N LEU A 81 3.31 5.78 6.42
CA LEU A 81 3.41 6.81 5.38
C LEU A 81 2.42 7.95 5.63
N LEU A 82 1.14 7.64 5.91
CA LEU A 82 0.11 8.63 6.22
C LEU A 82 0.51 9.52 7.41
N ARG A 83 0.99 8.91 8.50
CA ARG A 83 1.42 9.63 9.71
C ARG A 83 2.64 10.50 9.47
N ARG A 84 3.69 9.96 8.83
CA ARG A 84 4.96 10.68 8.62
C ARG A 84 4.81 11.85 7.65
N LEU A 85 3.97 11.69 6.64
CA LEU A 85 3.66 12.74 5.66
C LEU A 85 2.60 13.72 6.18
N GLY A 86 1.88 13.39 7.26
CA GLY A 86 0.70 14.13 7.71
C GLY A 86 -0.45 14.13 6.70
N SER A 87 -0.45 13.19 5.75
CA SER A 87 -1.35 13.17 4.60
C SER A 87 -2.74 12.67 4.99
N THR A 88 -3.79 13.31 4.48
CA THR A 88 -5.20 13.00 4.80
C THR A 88 -6.04 12.81 3.52
N PRO A 89 -5.74 11.79 2.69
CA PRO A 89 -6.45 11.57 1.44
C PRO A 89 -7.89 11.07 1.69
N PRO A 90 -8.84 11.35 0.78
CA PRO A 90 -10.17 10.76 0.82
C PRO A 90 -10.09 9.23 0.70
N VAL A 91 -10.95 8.53 1.44
CA VAL A 91 -10.84 7.07 1.60
C VAL A 91 -11.12 6.29 0.32
N LEU A 92 -12.09 6.70 -0.50
CA LEU A 92 -12.41 5.98 -1.74
C LEU A 92 -11.24 6.03 -2.76
N PRO A 93 -10.69 7.21 -3.13
CA PRO A 93 -9.47 7.28 -3.94
C PRO A 93 -8.28 6.55 -3.36
N LEU A 94 -8.16 6.51 -2.02
CA LEU A 94 -7.11 5.77 -1.35
C LEU A 94 -7.24 4.28 -1.64
N VAL A 95 -8.43 3.71 -1.47
CA VAL A 95 -8.72 2.30 -1.78
C VAL A 95 -8.44 1.98 -3.24
N ASP A 96 -8.84 2.86 -4.17
CA ASP A 96 -8.62 2.66 -5.61
C ASP A 96 -7.13 2.64 -6.00
N CYS A 97 -6.27 3.30 -5.20
CA CYS A 97 -4.83 3.32 -5.40
C CYS A 97 -4.09 2.12 -4.79
N LEU A 98 -4.77 1.29 -4.00
CA LEU A 98 -4.17 0.13 -3.35
C LEU A 98 -4.20 -1.10 -4.26
N PRO A 99 -3.16 -1.94 -4.23
CA PRO A 99 -3.17 -3.19 -4.96
C PRO A 99 -4.23 -4.14 -4.38
N PRO A 100 -4.79 -5.05 -5.18
CA PRO A 100 -5.68 -6.08 -4.67
C PRO A 100 -4.94 -7.04 -3.73
N LEU A 101 -5.64 -7.55 -2.71
CA LEU A 101 -5.13 -8.57 -1.81
C LEU A 101 -4.98 -9.90 -2.56
N SER A 102 -3.75 -10.42 -2.64
CA SER A 102 -3.45 -11.69 -3.31
C SER A 102 -3.42 -12.87 -2.32
N PRO A 103 -3.82 -14.09 -2.73
CA PRO A 103 -3.64 -15.28 -1.92
C PRO A 103 -2.14 -15.55 -1.66
N ARG A 104 -1.83 -16.17 -0.53
CA ARG A 104 -0.47 -16.63 -0.21
C ARG A 104 -0.35 -18.10 -0.56
N GLU A 105 0.74 -18.43 -1.23
CA GLU A 105 1.07 -19.80 -1.58
C GLU A 105 1.92 -20.42 -0.48
N TYR A 106 1.64 -21.69 -0.18
CA TYR A 106 2.34 -22.47 0.83
C TYR A 106 2.63 -23.86 0.26
N SER A 107 3.77 -24.44 0.64
CA SER A 107 4.13 -25.79 0.23
C SER A 107 3.34 -26.81 1.04
N ILE A 108 2.70 -27.75 0.37
CA ILE A 108 1.99 -28.85 1.05
C ILE A 108 3.04 -29.79 1.67
N SER A 109 3.01 -29.92 3.00
CA SER A 109 4.00 -30.67 3.77
C SER A 109 3.55 -32.08 4.14
N ASN A 110 2.32 -32.48 3.80
CA ASN A 110 1.82 -33.84 4.01
C ASN A 110 1.74 -34.65 2.71
N SER A 111 1.89 -35.97 2.87
CA SER A 111 1.61 -36.91 1.78
C SER A 111 0.09 -37.16 1.69
N PRO A 112 -0.51 -37.05 0.49
CA PRO A 112 -1.94 -37.31 0.30
C PRO A 112 -2.32 -38.77 0.60
N LEU A 113 -1.36 -39.69 0.60
CA LEU A 113 -1.58 -41.09 0.95
C LEU A 113 -1.63 -41.35 2.46
N ALA A 114 -0.99 -40.48 3.27
CA ALA A 114 -0.93 -40.63 4.72
C ALA A 114 -2.10 -39.91 5.42
N ASP A 115 -2.52 -38.75 4.91
CA ASP A 115 -3.55 -37.93 5.55
C ASP A 115 -4.42 -37.24 4.47
N GLY A 116 -5.19 -38.05 3.73
CA GLY A 116 -5.88 -37.64 2.50
C GLY A 116 -6.99 -36.59 2.63
N ASN A 117 -7.44 -36.28 3.84
CA ASN A 117 -8.48 -35.27 4.11
C ASN A 117 -7.95 -33.98 4.75
N LYS A 118 -6.62 -33.82 4.85
CA LYS A 118 -5.99 -32.65 5.45
C LYS A 118 -4.95 -32.07 4.50
N ILE A 119 -4.75 -30.76 4.60
CA ILE A 119 -3.66 -30.06 3.92
C ILE A 119 -2.83 -29.42 5.03
N HIS A 120 -1.57 -29.83 5.13
CA HIS A 120 -0.61 -29.22 6.04
C HIS A 120 0.20 -28.19 5.25
N LEU A 121 0.22 -26.95 5.75
CA LEU A 121 0.97 -25.82 5.17
C LEU A 121 2.31 -25.64 5.88
#